data_AF-A0A7J9QEG0-F1
#
_entry.id   AF-A0A7J9QEG0-F1
#
_cell.length_a   1.000
_cell.length_b   1.000
_cell.length_c   1.000
_cell.angle_alpha   90.00
_cell.angle_beta   90.00
_cell.angle_gamma   90.00
#
_symmetry.space_group_name_H-M   'P 1'
#
loop_
_entity.id
_entity.type
_entity.pdbx_description
1 polymer ?
#
loop_
_entity_poly.entity_id
_entity_poly.type
_entity_poly.pdbx_seq_one_letter_code
_entity_poly.pdbx_strand_id
1 'polypeptide(L)' 'MAKEKKSCLRCKKDIKQEELHKIVMYVVQNEFTEHHYEHVECPEKFTV' A
#
# COMPACT_ATOMS: atom_id res chain seq x y z
N MET A 1 -2.35 21.25 -7.94
CA MET A 1 -3.02 20.09 -7.30
C MET A 1 -1.92 19.20 -6.75
N ALA A 2 -1.74 19.16 -5.43
CA ALA A 2 -0.70 18.33 -4.83
C ALA A 2 -1.09 16.86 -5.02
N LYS A 3 -0.33 16.12 -5.83
CA LYS A 3 -0.48 14.66 -5.90
C LYS A 3 -0.14 14.10 -4.52
N GLU A 4 -1.11 13.47 -3.86
CA GLU A 4 -0.86 12.73 -2.64
C GLU A 4 0.24 11.70 -2.92
N LYS A 5 1.33 11.79 -2.14
CA LYS A 5 2.46 10.87 -2.27
C LYS A 5 2.03 9.53 -1.67
N LYS A 6 1.78 8.55 -2.53
CA LYS A 6 1.55 7.18 -2.11
C LYS A 6 2.89 6.55 -1.78
N SER A 7 3.03 5.98 -0.59
CA SER A 7 4.23 5.24 -0.20
C SER A 7 3.90 3.77 0.00
N CYS A 8 4.79 2.90 -0.47
CA CYS A 8 4.63 1.47 -0.34
C CYS A 8 4.96 1.01 1.08
N LEU A 9 4.01 0.32 1.73
CA LEU A 9 4.15 -0.17 3.09
C LEU A 9 5.29 -1.18 3.22
N ARG A 10 5.59 -1.94 2.16
CA ARG A 10 6.62 -3.00 2.12
C ARG A 10 8.03 -2.49 1.90
N CYS A 11 8.28 -1.80 0.77
CA CYS A 11 9.64 -1.35 0.42
C CYS A 11 9.96 0.07 0.89
N LYS A 12 8.99 0.78 1.47
CA LYS A 12 9.10 2.18 1.93
C LYS A 12 9.47 3.19 0.84
N LYS A 13 9.38 2.80 -0.45
CA LYS A 13 9.57 3.70 -1.59
C LYS A 13 8.25 4.36 -1.98
N ASP A 14 8.34 5.56 -2.56
CA ASP A 14 7.21 6.20 -3.20
C ASP A 14 6.69 5.35 -4.38
N ILE A 15 5.37 5.36 -4.56
CA ILE A 15 4.67 4.75 -5.68
C ILE A 15 4.45 5.85 -6.72
N LYS A 16 5.09 5.69 -7.88
CA LYS A 16 4.95 6.60 -9.01
C LYS A 16 3.59 6.39 -9.69
N GLN A 17 3.14 7.40 -10.44
CA GLN A 17 1.81 7.38 -11.07
C GLN A 17 1.61 6.18 -12.02
N GLU A 18 2.66 5.73 -12.69
CA GLU A 18 2.63 4.62 -13.66
C GLU A 18 2.93 3.25 -13.02
N GLU A 19 3.20 3.21 -11.71
CA GLU A 19 3.53 1.96 -11.01
C GLU A 19 2.27 1.24 -10.54
N LEU A 20 2.20 -0.06 -10.84
CA LEU A 20 1.15 -0.94 -10.35
C LEU A 20 1.29 -1.13 -8.83
N HIS A 21 0.18 -0.91 -8.13
CA HIS A 21 0.11 -1.05 -6.68
C HIS A 21 -1.22 -1.65 -6.24
N LYS A 22 -1.18 -2.36 -5.12
CA LYS A 22 -2.33 -2.90 -4.41
C LYS A 22 -2.78 -1.89 -3.37
N ILE A 23 -4.08 -1.78 -3.16
CA ILE A 23 -4.67 -1.05 -2.04
C ILE A 23 -5.03 -2.10 -0.98
N VAL A 24 -4.45 -1.97 0.20
CA VAL A 24 -4.67 -2.87 1.34
C VAL A 24 -5.51 -2.13 2.36
N MET A 25 -6.63 -2.74 2.74
CA MET A 25 -7.51 -2.24 3.79
C MET A 25 -7.74 -3.37 4.78
N TYR A 26 -7.66 -3.06 6.07
CA TYR A 26 -8.02 -4.00 7.12
C TYR A 26 -9.45 -3.72 7.59
N VAL A 27 -10.12 -4.77 8.07
CA VAL A 27 -11.42 -4.65 8.73
C VAL A 27 -11.23 -5.05 10.18
N VAL A 28 -11.48 -4.12 11.09
CA VAL A 28 -11.40 -4.34 12.54
C VAL A 28 -12.76 -3.97 13.14
N GLN A 29 -13.36 -4.88 13.90
CA GLN A 29 -14.68 -4.64 14.54
C GLN A 29 -15.78 -4.19 13.57
N ASN A 30 -15.77 -4.70 12.33
CA ASN A 30 -16.66 -4.30 11.22
C ASN A 30 -16.46 -2.88 10.67
N GLU A 31 -15.36 -2.21 11.02
CA GLU A 31 -14.97 -0.91 10.49
C GLU A 31 -13.72 -1.04 9.60
N PHE A 32 -13.69 -0.28 8.49
CA PHE A 32 -12.53 -0.23 7.61
C PHE A 32 -11.44 0.67 8.20
N THR A 33 -10.21 0.17 8.22
CA THR A 33 -9.04 0.97 8.62
C THR A 33 -8.54 1.85 7.48
N GLU A 34 -7.53 2.67 7.76
CA GLU A 34 -6.84 3.50 6.76
C GLU A 34 -6.37 2.68 5.54
N HIS A 35 -6.35 3.34 4.37
CA HIS A 35 -5.87 2.75 3.13
C HIS A 35 -4.34 2.68 3.12
N HIS A 36 -3.80 1.48 2.96
CA HIS A 36 -2.38 1.26 2.75
C HIS A 36 -2.10 0.88 1.29
N TYR A 37 -0.88 1.13 0.83
CA TYR A 37 -0.48 0.84 -0.55
C TYR A 37 0.74 -0.08 -0.57
N GLU A 38 0.77 -1.05 -1.48
CA GLU A 38 1.92 -1.94 -1.70
C GLU A 38 2.22 -2.06 -3.19
N HIS A 39 3.50 -1.98 -3.60
CA HIS A 39 3.86 -2.31 -4.99
C HIS A 39 3.54 -3.78 -5.28
N VAL A 40 3.03 -4.08 -6.47
CA VAL A 40 2.75 -5.46 -6.88
C VAL A 40 4.02 -6.32 -6.89
N GLU A 41 5.16 -5.72 -7.21
CA GLU A 41 6.47 -6.37 -7.30
C GLU A 41 7.19 -6.49 -5.95
N CYS A 42 6.64 -5.93 -4.87
CA CYS A 42 7.28 -6.06 -3.57
C CYS A 42 7.26 -7.54 -3.13
N PRO A 43 8.43 -8.13 -2.80
CA PRO A 43 8.49 -9.53 -2.41
C PRO A 43 7.64 -9.75 -1.17
N GLU A 44 6.72 -10.72 -1.25
CA GLU A 44 5.94 -11.19 -0.11
C GLU A 44 6.90 -11.86 0.90
N LYS A 45 7.44 -11.07 1.82
CA LYS A 45 7.95 -11.64 3.07
C LYS A 45 6.72 -11.98 3.92
N PHE A 46 6.17 -13.16 3.69
CA PHE A 46 5.24 -13.78 4.63
C PHE A 46 6.07 -14.27 5.81
N THR A 47 6.17 -13.45 6.86
CA THR A 47 6.56 -13.95 8.17
C THR A 47 5.28 -14.39 8.85
N VAL A 48 5.10 -15.71 8.94
CA VAL A 48 4.05 -16.38 9.71
C VAL A 48 4.31 -16.18 11.20
#